data_AF-A0A8S3XQ08-F1
#
_entry.id   AF-A0A8S3XQ08-F1
#
_cell.length_a   1.000
_cell.length_b   1.000
_cell.length_c   1.000
_cell.angle_alpha   90.00
_cell.angle_beta   90.00
_cell.angle_gamma   90.00
#
_symmetry.space_group_name_H-M   'P 1'
#
loop_
_entity.id
_entity.type
_entity.pdbx_description
1 polymer ?
#
loop_
_entity_poly.entity_id
_entity_poly.type
_entity_poly.pdbx_seq_one_letter_code
_entity_poly.pdbx_strand_id
1 'polypeptide(L)'
;MSWVVDPEMLIIEVEARPFLYAKTLPEYSNNNAWEDITKKLSEDWETLNNDVKNSRCKEIQAKWNHLRDNCRREYQAQKDVTSG
;
A
#
# COMPACT_ATOMS: atom_id res chain seq x y z
N MET A 1 20.77 2.57 6.99
CA MET A 1 19.53 3.33 7.23
C MET A 1 18.35 2.38 7.09
N SER A 2 17.45 2.35 8.07
CA SER A 2 16.19 1.63 7.92
C SER A 2 15.31 2.44 6.96
N TRP A 3 14.83 1.79 5.91
CA TRP A 3 13.86 2.35 4.98
C TRP A 3 12.53 2.56 5.72
N VAL A 4 12.05 3.81 5.79
CA VAL A 4 10.80 4.16 6.46
C VAL A 4 9.90 4.87 5.48
N VAL A 5 8.73 4.28 5.24
CA VAL A 5 7.68 4.87 4.41
C VAL A 5 6.63 5.49 5.29
N ASP A 6 6.33 6.75 5.00
CA ASP A 6 5.22 7.50 5.57
C ASP A 6 3.87 6.87 5.18
N PRO A 7 3.05 6.45 6.16
CA PRO A 7 1.72 5.91 5.91
C PRO A 7 0.80 6.84 5.10
N GLU A 8 0.86 8.16 5.31
CA GLU A 8 -0.01 9.13 4.63
C GLU A 8 0.34 9.20 3.14
N MET A 9 1.63 9.25 2.82
CA MET A 9 2.11 9.24 1.44
C MET A 9 1.73 7.94 0.72
N LEU A 10 1.79 6.81 1.43
CA LEU A 10 1.34 5.52 0.89
C LEU A 10 -0.16 5.52 0.59
N ILE A 11 -0.98 6.07 1.50
CA ILE A 11 -2.44 6.17 1.29
C ILE A 11 -2.75 7.02 0.06
N ILE A 12 -2.15 8.21 -0.06
CA ILE A 12 -2.38 9.12 -1.19
C ILE A 12 -2.05 8.43 -2.54
N GLU A 13 -0.92 7.74 -2.61
CA GLU A 13 -0.51 7.08 -3.86
C GLU A 13 -1.39 5.84 -4.18
N VAL A 14 -1.88 5.13 -3.17
CA VAL A 14 -2.81 4.00 -3.38
C VAL A 14 -4.19 4.52 -3.78
N GLU A 15 -4.71 5.58 -3.17
CA GLU A 15 -5.98 6.21 -3.53
C GLU A 15 -5.99 6.75 -4.96
N ALA A 16 -4.86 7.30 -5.42
CA ALA A 16 -4.69 7.72 -6.81
C ALA A 16 -4.76 6.56 -7.83
N ARG A 17 -4.69 5.30 -7.38
CA ARG A 17 -4.66 4.09 -8.22
C ARG A 17 -5.78 3.13 -7.79
N PRO A 18 -7.04 3.40 -8.18
CA PRO A 18 -8.19 2.61 -7.75
C PRO A 18 -8.09 1.12 -8.11
N PHE A 19 -7.36 0.77 -9.17
CA PHE A 19 -7.12 -0.61 -9.57
C PHE A 19 -6.31 -1.43 -8.54
N LEU A 20 -5.71 -0.81 -7.52
CA LEU A 20 -5.04 -1.54 -6.43
C LEU A 20 -6.00 -2.13 -5.39
N TYR A 21 -7.20 -1.58 -5.27
CA TYR A 21 -8.18 -1.99 -4.26
C TYR A 21 -9.57 -2.28 -4.81
N ALA A 22 -9.92 -1.74 -5.99
CA ALA A 22 -11.17 -2.01 -6.68
C ALA A 22 -11.03 -3.27 -7.55
N LYS A 23 -11.40 -4.42 -6.97
CA LYS A 23 -11.42 -5.74 -7.64
C LYS A 23 -12.34 -5.81 -8.87
N THR A 24 -13.22 -4.83 -9.04
CA THR A 24 -14.15 -4.72 -10.16
C THR A 24 -13.50 -4.11 -11.41
N LEU A 25 -12.28 -3.59 -11.29
CA LEU A 25 -11.56 -3.00 -12.42
C LEU A 25 -10.77 -4.06 -13.19
N PRO A 26 -10.85 -4.10 -14.53
CA PRO A 26 -10.04 -4.98 -15.38
C PRO A 26 -8.53 -4.87 -15.11
N GLU A 27 -8.08 -3.69 -14.68
CA GLU A 27 -6.69 -3.34 -14.44
C GLU A 27 -6.14 -3.84 -13.09
N TYR A 28 -6.98 -4.49 -12.27
CA TYR A 28 -6.57 -5.08 -10.97
C TYR A 28 -5.45 -6.13 -11.10
N SER A 29 -5.22 -6.64 -12.31
CA SER A 29 -4.14 -7.56 -12.66
C SER A 29 -2.76 -6.89 -12.84
N ASN A 30 -2.66 -5.55 -12.80
CA ASN A 30 -1.42 -4.88 -13.16
C ASN A 30 -0.36 -4.98 -12.03
N ASN A 31 0.55 -5.95 -12.17
CA ASN A 31 1.61 -6.24 -11.21
C ASN A 31 2.60 -5.05 -11.02
N ASN A 32 2.69 -4.16 -12.00
CA ASN A 32 3.66 -3.06 -12.01
C ASN A 32 3.24 -1.87 -11.13
N ALA A 33 1.98 -1.84 -10.69
CA ALA A 33 1.41 -0.76 -9.89
C ALA A 33 2.16 -0.50 -8.57
N TRP A 34 2.54 -1.58 -7.90
CA TRP A 34 3.27 -1.52 -6.64
C TRP A 34 4.71 -1.09 -6.83
N GLU A 35 5.30 -1.39 -7.98
CA GLU A 35 6.64 -0.93 -8.33
C GLU A 35 6.64 0.59 -8.52
N ASP A 36 5.66 1.14 -9.25
CA ASP A 36 5.54 2.59 -9.44
C ASP A 36 5.35 3.35 -8.12
N ILE A 37 4.53 2.82 -7.21
CA ILE A 37 4.35 3.39 -5.87
C ILE A 37 5.67 3.33 -5.10
N THR A 38 6.32 2.17 -5.08
CA THR A 38 7.57 1.99 -4.33
C THR A 38 8.66 2.91 -4.88
N LYS A 39 8.76 3.04 -6.21
CA LYS A 39 9.66 3.97 -6.89
C LYS A 39 9.41 5.41 -6.47
N LYS A 40 8.15 5.86 -6.48
CA LYS A 40 7.80 7.23 -6.06
C LYS A 40 8.15 7.52 -4.60
N LEU A 41 7.99 6.53 -3.73
CA LEU A 41 8.31 6.64 -2.32
C LEU A 41 9.82 6.49 -2.05
N SER A 42 10.60 6.06 -3.05
CA SER A 42 12.01 5.69 -2.92
C SER A 42 12.92 6.67 -3.62
N GLU A 43 13.50 7.59 -2.86
CA GLU A 43 14.44 8.59 -3.38
C GLU A 43 15.66 7.97 -4.08
N ASP A 44 16.12 6.81 -3.60
CA ASP A 44 17.28 6.06 -4.08
C ASP A 44 16.91 4.94 -5.08
N TRP A 45 15.67 4.85 -5.57
CA TRP A 45 15.18 3.71 -6.38
C TRP A 45 16.12 3.28 -7.50
N GLU A 46 16.61 4.24 -8.29
CA GLU A 46 17.46 3.96 -9.46
C GLU A 46 18.83 3.39 -9.07
N THR A 47 19.26 3.59 -7.82
CA THR A 47 20.54 3.08 -7.30
C THR A 47 20.41 1.68 -6.67
N LEU A 48 19.19 1.20 -6.47
CA LEU A 48 18.92 -0.09 -5.85
C LEU A 48 19.02 -1.24 -6.86
N ASN A 49 19.51 -2.38 -6.37
CA ASN A 49 19.45 -3.63 -7.11
C ASN A 49 18.02 -4.21 -7.09
N ASN A 50 17.77 -5.18 -7.98
CA ASN A 50 16.44 -5.78 -8.14
C ASN A 50 15.97 -6.52 -6.88
N ASP A 51 16.86 -7.13 -6.10
CA ASP A 51 16.48 -7.83 -4.87
C ASP A 51 15.95 -6.85 -3.81
N VAL A 52 16.61 -5.71 -3.63
CA VAL A 52 16.19 -4.66 -2.70
C VAL A 52 14.90 -4.00 -3.18
N LYS A 53 14.78 -3.72 -4.49
CA LYS A 53 13.53 -3.23 -5.09
C LYS A 53 12.36 -4.16 -4.80
N ASN A 54 12.55 -5.46 -5.01
CA ASN A 54 11.55 -6.48 -4.72
C ASN A 54 11.20 -6.56 -3.23
N SER A 55 12.20 -6.45 -2.33
CA SER A 55 11.96 -6.40 -0.88
C SER A 55 11.11 -5.19 -0.50
N ARG A 56 11.47 -4.00 -0.98
CA ARG A 56 10.73 -2.77 -0.69
C ARG A 56 9.30 -2.81 -1.22
N CYS A 57 9.08 -3.35 -2.42
CA CYS A 57 7.74 -3.58 -2.94
C CYS A 57 6.90 -4.47 -2.01
N LYS A 58 7.48 -5.57 -1.50
CA LYS A 58 6.79 -6.46 -0.55
C LYS A 58 6.50 -5.75 0.79
N GLU A 59 7.43 -4.94 1.27
CA GLU A 59 7.26 -4.15 2.50
C GLU A 59 6.14 -3.11 2.38
N ILE A 60 6.04 -2.41 1.24
CA ILE A 60 4.95 -1.48 0.92
C ILE A 60 3.60 -2.21 0.90
N GLN A 61 3.53 -3.35 0.21
CA GLN A 61 2.31 -4.16 0.16
C GLN A 61 1.89 -4.65 1.55
N ALA A 62 2.84 -5.10 2.37
CA ALA A 62 2.58 -5.51 3.75
C ALA A 62 2.06 -4.33 4.59
N LYS A 63 2.72 -3.16 4.53
CA LYS A 63 2.28 -1.93 5.21
C LYS A 63 0.85 -1.55 4.80
N TRP A 64 0.53 -1.58 3.51
CA TRP A 64 -0.82 -1.30 3.02
C TRP A 64 -1.85 -2.28 3.59
N ASN A 65 -1.56 -3.58 3.56
CA ASN A 65 -2.46 -4.58 4.13
C ASN A 65 -2.69 -4.35 5.62
N HIS A 66 -1.64 -4.05 6.39
CA HIS A 66 -1.76 -3.73 7.81
C HIS A 66 -2.63 -2.49 8.06
N LEU A 67 -2.44 -1.41 7.30
CA LEU A 67 -3.27 -0.21 7.39
C LEU A 67 -4.74 -0.54 7.11
N ARG A 68 -5.02 -1.22 6.00
CA ARG A 68 -6.39 -1.59 5.61
C ARG A 68 -7.06 -2.47 6.66
N ASP A 69 -6.34 -3.46 7.19
CA ASP A 69 -6.88 -4.40 8.16
C ASP A 69 -7.15 -3.72 9.51
N ASN A 70 -6.27 -2.82 9.94
CA ASN A 70 -6.50 -1.99 11.13
C ASN A 70 -7.70 -1.08 10.96
N CYS A 71 -7.77 -0.31 9.86
CA CYS A 71 -8.91 0.57 9.57
C CYS A 71 -10.22 -0.23 9.49
N ARG A 72 -10.21 -1.41 8.85
CA ARG A 72 -11.39 -2.27 8.77
C ARG A 72 -11.84 -2.75 10.15
N ARG A 73 -10.90 -3.14 11.02
CA ARG A 73 -11.20 -3.59 12.38
C ARG A 73 -11.82 -2.47 13.21
N GLU A 74 -11.24 -1.28 13.15
CA GLU A 74 -11.77 -0.09 13.85
C GLU A 74 -13.15 0.30 13.32
N TYR A 75 -13.33 0.30 12.00
CA TYR A 75 -14.63 0.57 11.38
C TYR A 75 -15.70 -0.44 11.84
N GLN A 76 -15.38 -1.74 11.88
CA GLN A 76 -16.30 -2.76 12.37
C GLN A 76 -16.63 -2.56 13.86
N ALA A 77 -15.62 -2.29 14.69
CA ALA A 77 -15.83 -2.03 16.12
C ALA A 77 -16.77 -0.85 16.36
N GLN A 78 -16.68 0.22 15.56
CA GLN A 78 -17.59 1.36 15.65
C GLN A 78 -19.03 0.99 15.27
N LYS A 79 -19.23 0.12 14.27
CA LYS A 79 -20.58 -0.35 13.89
C LYS A 79 -21.22 -1.24 14.95
N ASP A 80 -20.42 -2.10 15.57
CA ASP A 80 -20.91 -3.03 16.60
C ASP A 80 -21.30 -2.28 17.89
N VAL A 81 -20.62 -1.17 18.22
CA VAL A 81 -20.94 -0.31 19.37
C VAL A 81 -22.27 0.45 19.23
N THR A 82 -22.77 0.66 18.00
CA THR A 82 -24.01 1.42 17.77
C THR A 82 -25.29 0.56 17.90
N SER A 83 -25.16 -0.75 18.15
CA SER A 83 -26.29 -1.69 18.22
C SER A 83 -26.75 -2.04 19.65
N GLY A 84 -26.40 -1.23 20.66
CA GLY A 84 -26.73 -1.45 22.08
C GLY A 84 -27.85 -0.57 22.60
#